data_AF-A0A1I5W205-F1
#
_entry.id   AF-A0A1I5W205-F1
#
_cell.length_a   1.000
_cell.length_b   1.000
_cell.length_c   1.000
_cell.angle_alpha   90.00
_cell.angle_beta   90.00
_cell.angle_gamma   90.00
#
_symmetry.space_group_name_H-M   'P 1'
#
loop_
_entity.id
_entity.type
_entity.pdbx_description
1 polymer ?
#
loop_
_entity_poly.entity_id
_entity_poly.type
_entity_poly.pdbx_seq_one_letter_code
_entity_poly.pdbx_strand_id
1 'polypeptide(L)' 'MINVKIAGIVCLLFSTLIGVSLILDMAMGFNRKDAVRNAFIPFRVMDVGETAVIGLFLLLLAADLIMTFIRKRKGKG' A
#
# COMPACT_ATOMS: atom_id res chain seq x y z
N MET A 1 14.90 17.51 -11.65
CA MET A 1 14.54 17.10 -13.02
C MET A 1 14.59 15.57 -13.08
N ILE A 2 13.47 14.90 -13.32
CA ILE A 2 13.44 13.42 -13.43
C ILE A 2 14.11 13.05 -14.76
N ASN A 3 15.15 12.22 -14.72
CA ASN A 3 15.83 11.76 -15.93
C ASN A 3 14.93 10.82 -16.73
N VAL A 4 14.98 10.89 -18.07
CA VAL A 4 14.19 10.04 -18.99
C VAL A 4 14.38 8.54 -18.69
N LYS A 5 15.58 8.11 -18.29
CA LYS A 5 15.83 6.72 -17.87
C LYS A 5 15.00 6.32 -16.66
N ILE A 6 14.93 7.20 -15.66
CA ILE A 6 14.17 6.99 -14.44
C ILE A 6 12.66 7.01 -14.75
N ALA A 7 12.22 7.94 -15.60
CA ALA A 7 10.82 8.00 -16.05
C ALA A 7 10.39 6.72 -16.78
N GLY A 8 11.24 6.17 -17.66
CA GLY A 8 10.96 4.92 -18.37
C GLY A 8 10.87 3.71 -17.44
N ILE A 9 11.79 3.59 -16.48
CA ILE A 9 11.78 2.51 -15.48
C ILE A 9 10.52 2.61 -14.60
N VAL A 10 10.14 3.83 -14.18
CA VAL A 10 8.92 4.06 -13.40
C VAL A 10 7.68 3.69 -14.21
N CYS A 11 7.60 4.06 -15.49
CA CYS A 11 6.49 3.71 -16.37
C CYS A 11 6.35 2.18 -16.54
N LEU A 12 7.47 1.48 -16.78
CA LEU A 12 7.50 0.03 -16.91
C LEU A 12 7.08 -0.67 -15.61
N LEU A 13 7.61 -0.23 -14.47
CA LEU A 13 7.22 -0.74 -13.16
C LEU A 13 5.73 -0.52 -12.91
N PHE A 14 5.23 0.69 -13.17
CA PHE A 14 3.82 1.03 -12.95
C PHE A 14 2.87 0.21 -13.83
N SER A 15 3.18 0.06 -15.11
CA SER A 15 2.39 -0.76 -16.03
C SER A 15 2.41 -2.24 -15.65
N THR A 16 3.56 -2.76 -15.22
CA THR A 16 3.69 -4.16 -14.79
C THR A 16 2.90 -4.39 -13.51
N LEU A 17 2.98 -3.46 -12.56
CA LEU A 17 2.28 -3.56 -11.28
C LEU A 17 0.75 -3.52 -11.46
N ILE A 18 0.25 -2.64 -12.32
CA ILE A 18 -1.18 -2.58 -12.67
C ILE A 18 -1.62 -3.87 -13.37
N GLY A 19 -0.84 -4.35 -14.33
CA GLY A 19 -1.15 -5.58 -15.05
C GLY A 19 -1.24 -6.79 -14.11
N VAL A 20 -0.25 -6.95 -13.24
CA VAL A 20 -0.23 -8.05 -12.24
C VAL A 20 -1.41 -7.92 -11.27
N SER A 21 -1.73 -6.71 -10.79
CA SER A 21 -2.88 -6.49 -9.92
C SER A 21 -4.20 -6.92 -10.57
N LEU A 22 -4.42 -6.55 -11.83
CA LEU A 22 -5.63 -6.93 -12.57
C LEU A 22 -5.73 -8.44 -12.80
N ILE A 23 -4.59 -9.09 -13.08
CA ILE A 23 -4.54 -10.55 -13.24
C ILE A 23 -4.88 -11.24 -11.91
N LEU A 24 -4.36 -10.76 -10.79
CA LEU A 24 -4.67 -11.29 -9.46
C LEU A 24 -6.13 -11.10 -9.09
N ASP A 25 -6.70 -9.92 -9.35
CA ASP A 25 -8.12 -9.65 -9.13
C ASP A 25 -9.01 -10.62 -9.91
N MET A 26 -8.65 -10.90 -11.17
CA MET A 26 -9.36 -11.90 -11.99
C MET A 26 -9.12 -13.34 -11.51
N ALA A 27 -7.89 -13.69 -11.12
CA ALA A 27 -7.51 -15.03 -10.67
C ALA A 27 -8.15 -15.41 -9.32
N MET A 28 -8.38 -14.42 -8.44
CA MET A 28 -9.15 -14.59 -7.21
C MET A 28 -10.67 -14.68 -7.46
N GLY A 29 -11.13 -14.59 -8.70
CA GLY A 29 -12.55 -14.74 -9.06
C GLY A 29 -13.42 -13.54 -8.69
N PHE A 30 -12.83 -12.36 -8.41
CA PHE A 30 -13.59 -11.16 -8.10
C PHE A 30 -14.38 -10.69 -9.33
N ASN A 31 -15.68 -10.48 -9.15
CA ASN A 31 -16.53 -9.91 -10.18
C ASN A 31 -16.10 -8.45 -10.44
N ARG A 32 -16.07 -7.98 -11.70
CA ARG A 32 -15.54 -6.63 -12.03
C ARG A 32 -16.24 -5.50 -11.26
N LYS A 33 -17.49 -5.71 -10.87
CA LYS A 33 -18.29 -4.78 -10.05
C LYS A 33 -17.88 -4.78 -8.58
N ASP A 34 -17.45 -5.92 -8.07
CA ASP A 34 -16.95 -6.08 -6.70
C ASP A 34 -15.51 -5.60 -6.57
N ALA A 35 -14.67 -5.75 -7.60
CA ALA A 35 -13.32 -5.17 -7.63
C ALA A 35 -13.34 -3.64 -7.50
N VAL A 36 -14.25 -2.95 -8.21
CA VAL A 36 -14.42 -1.49 -8.10
C VAL A 36 -14.94 -1.11 -6.71
N ARG A 37 -15.89 -1.87 -6.17
CA ARG A 37 -16.47 -1.61 -4.84
C ARG A 37 -15.49 -1.91 -3.70
N ASN A 38 -14.64 -2.92 -3.85
CA ASN A 38 -13.56 -3.28 -2.93
C ASN A 38 -12.42 -2.24 -2.99
N ALA A 39 -12.09 -1.70 -4.16
CA ALA A 39 -11.11 -0.61 -4.29
C ALA A 39 -11.57 0.68 -3.61
N PHE A 40 -12.87 1.00 -3.62
CA PHE A 40 -13.42 2.18 -2.93
C PHE A 40 -13.67 1.97 -1.44
N ILE A 41 -13.90 0.73 -1.00
CA ILE A 41 -14.17 0.39 0.41
C ILE A 41 -13.35 -0.86 0.77
N PRO A 42 -12.02 -0.73 0.87
CA PRO A 42 -11.13 -1.88 1.06
C PRO A 42 -11.36 -2.58 2.40
N PHE A 43 -11.71 -1.82 3.46
CA PHE A 43 -11.87 -2.36 4.82
C PHE A 43 -13.13 -3.23 5.04
N ARG A 44 -14.08 -3.28 4.10
CA ARG A 44 -15.31 -4.08 4.28
C ARG A 44 -15.14 -5.53 3.83
N VAL A 45 -14.18 -5.81 2.95
CA VAL A 45 -14.08 -7.11 2.25
C VAL A 45 -12.66 -7.68 2.27
N MET A 46 -11.71 -6.99 2.89
CA MET A 46 -10.32 -7.46 2.97
C MET A 46 -10.23 -8.74 3.80
N ASP A 47 -9.38 -9.66 3.37
CA ASP A 47 -9.16 -10.91 4.09
C ASP A 47 -8.70 -10.61 5.52
N VAL A 48 -9.08 -11.46 6.48
CA VAL A 48 -8.74 -11.27 7.89
C VAL A 48 -7.21 -11.20 8.07
N GLY A 49 -6.46 -11.96 7.27
CA GLY A 49 -5.00 -11.92 7.24
C GLY A 49 -4.46 -10.59 6.73
N GLU A 50 -5.00 -10.06 5.64
CA GLU A 50 -4.59 -8.77 5.08
C GLU A 50 -4.89 -7.61 6.05
N THR A 51 -6.06 -7.64 6.70
CA THR A 51 -6.46 -6.62 7.68
C THR A 51 -5.54 -6.64 8.90
N ALA A 52 -5.14 -7.83 9.35
CA ALA A 52 -4.17 -7.99 10.43
C ALA A 52 -2.80 -7.44 10.04
N VAL A 53 -2.33 -7.70 8.83
CA VAL A 53 -1.03 -7.21 8.33
C VAL A 53 -1.02 -5.69 8.20
N ILE A 54 -2.05 -5.08 7.60
CA ILE A 54 -2.15 -3.62 7.48
C ILE A 54 -2.28 -2.96 8.86
N GLY A 55 -3.09 -3.55 9.75
CA GLY A 55 -3.24 -3.08 11.13
C GLY A 55 -1.91 -3.09 11.88
N LEU A 56 -1.15 -4.20 11.78
CA LEU A 56 0.17 -4.33 12.39
C LEU A 56 1.19 -3.35 11.79
N PHE A 57 1.17 -3.17 10.47
CA PHE A 57 2.03 -2.21 9.78
C PHE A 57 1.78 -0.77 10.24
N LEU A 58 0.51 -0.34 10.33
CA LEU A 58 0.15 0.99 10.83
C LEU A 58 0.55 1.17 12.30
N LEU A 59 0.43 0.12 13.12
CA LEU A 59 0.86 0.16 14.52
C LEU A 59 2.36 0.36 14.65
N LEU A 60 3.16 -0.37 13.87
CA LEU A 60 4.62 -0.20 13.83
C LEU A 60 5.01 1.19 13.34
N LEU A 61 4.32 1.70 12.32
CA LEU A 61 4.57 3.04 11.79
C LEU A 61 4.21 4.13 12.81
N ALA A 62 3.10 3.98 13.52
CA ALA A 62 2.73 4.87 14.61
C ALA A 62 3.75 4.82 15.76
N ALA A 63 4.22 3.63 16.13
CA ALA A 63 5.26 3.46 17.16
C ALA A 63 6.58 4.14 16.76
N ASP A 64 7.02 3.97 15.51
CA ASP A 64 8.21 4.63 14.98
C ASP A 64 8.07 6.16 14.95
N LEU A 65 6.89 6.65 14.54
CA LEU A 65 6.59 8.08 14.52
C LEU A 65 6.62 8.67 15.94
N ILE A 66 6.02 7.99 16.91
CA ILE A 66 6.03 8.38 18.33
C ILE A 66 7.45 8.35 18.88
N MET A 67 8.21 7.29 18.62
CA MET A 67 9.59 7.13 19.11
C MET A 67 10.51 8.21 18.52
N THR A 68 10.36 8.51 17.24
CA THR A 68 11.06 9.60 16.55
C THR A 68 10.67 10.96 17.14
N PHE A 69 9.39 11.18 17.44
CA PHE A 69 8.90 12.41 18.06
C PHE A 69 9.47 12.60 19.48
N ILE A 70 9.50 11.53 20.28
CA ILE A 70 10.09 11.53 21.62
C ILE A 70 11.60 11.75 21.56
N ARG A 71 12.33 11.08 20.65
CA ARG A 71 13.77 11.31 20.43
C ARG A 71 14.05 12.76 20.02
N LYS A 72 13.23 13.34 19.15
CA LYS A 72 13.34 14.76 18.77
C LYS A 72 13.13 15.72 19.95
N ARG A 73 12.26 15.38 20.90
CA ARG A 73 12.11 16.17 22.14
C ARG A 73 13.25 15.97 23.13
N LYS A 74 13.84 14.76 23.20
CA LYS A 74 14.91 14.44 24.15
C LYS A 74 16.30 14.95 23.73
N GLY A 75 16.53 15.18 22.44
CA GLY A 75 17.80 15.71 21.89
C GLY A 75 17.89 17.24 21.78
N LYS A 76 16.99 17.98 22.42
CA LYS A 76 17.03 19.46 22.55
C LYS A 76 17.12 19.92 24.01
N GLY A 77 17.61 19.06 24.90
CA GLY A 77 17.95 19.37 26.30
C GLY A 77 19.42 19.12 26.54
#